data_AF-A0A3P4AUB4-F1
#
_entry.id   AF-A0A3P4AUB4-F1
#
_cell.length_a   1.000
_cell.length_b   1.000
_cell.length_c   1.000
_cell.angle_alpha   90.00
_cell.angle_beta   90.00
_cell.angle_gamma   90.00
#
_symmetry.space_group_name_H-M   'P 1'
#
loop_
_entity.id
_entity.type
_entity.pdbx_description
1 polymer ?
#
loop_
_entity_poly.entity_id
_entity_poly.type
_entity_poly.pdbx_seq_one_letter_code
_entity_poly.pdbx_strand_id
1 'polypeptide(L)'
;MGTRSPLTLSIKEANGGGTFGYALGQLKLAHLVLEGKSPDWVVLRITRTGEVFFDPAEGLLGLGNFQAARRLFAAYGRRIAFALLGPVGEYGGLLSGIAFSDTDGRPSRLAARGGVGAVMGAKRAKPRATRPGTHM
;
A
#
# COMPACT_ATOMS: atom_id res chain seq x y z
N MET A 1 -4.63 -6.91 7.29
CA MET A 1 -3.17 -6.97 7.08
C MET A 1 -2.57 -7.76 8.23
N GLY A 2 -1.87 -8.86 7.93
CA GLY A 2 -1.28 -9.76 8.93
C GLY A 2 0.24 -9.69 8.90
N THR A 3 0.87 -9.62 10.07
CA THR A 3 2.34 -9.66 10.20
C THR A 3 2.78 -10.02 11.62
N ARG A 4 4.08 -10.30 11.81
CA ARG A 4 4.71 -10.28 13.13
C ARG A 4 4.98 -8.83 13.50
N SER A 5 4.34 -8.36 14.56
CA SER A 5 4.45 -6.96 15.01
C SER A 5 5.85 -6.68 15.56
N PRO A 6 6.56 -5.66 15.05
CA PRO A 6 7.84 -5.26 15.60
C PRO A 6 7.68 -4.55 16.96
N LEU A 7 6.47 -4.08 17.28
CA LEU A 7 6.17 -3.38 18.53
C LEU A 7 5.91 -4.36 19.69
N THR A 8 5.19 -5.44 19.42
CA THR A 8 4.71 -6.39 20.46
C THR A 8 5.40 -7.74 20.38
N LEU A 9 6.22 -7.97 19.35
CA LEU A 9 6.93 -9.22 19.04
C LEU A 9 6.03 -10.44 18.76
N SER A 10 4.70 -10.24 18.80
CA SER A 10 3.65 -11.24 18.61
C SER A 10 2.93 -11.09 17.26
N ILE A 11 1.94 -11.95 17.02
CA ILE A 11 1.08 -11.89 15.83
C ILE A 11 0.25 -10.60 15.86
N LYS A 12 0.15 -9.92 14.72
CA LYS A 12 -0.69 -8.74 14.55
C LYS A 12 -1.54 -8.82 13.30
N GLU A 13 -2.83 -8.58 13.51
CA GLU A 13 -3.77 -8.20 12.47
C GLU A 13 -4.13 -6.72 12.61
N ALA A 14 -4.11 -6.00 11.49
CA ALA A 14 -4.61 -4.65 11.37
C ALA A 14 -5.57 -4.55 10.17
N ASN A 15 -6.78 -4.09 10.45
CA ASN A 15 -7.82 -3.92 9.44
C ASN A 15 -7.82 -2.49 8.89
N GLY A 16 -8.10 -2.38 7.60
CA GLY A 16 -8.22 -1.13 6.87
C GLY A 16 -9.24 -1.31 5.76
N GLY A 17 -10.24 -0.42 5.71
CA GLY A 17 -11.23 -0.40 4.64
C GLY A 17 -10.70 0.26 3.37
N GLY A 18 -11.61 0.65 2.48
CA GLY A 18 -11.28 1.40 1.27
C GLY A 18 -11.26 0.54 0.01
N THR A 19 -10.64 1.06 -1.04
CA THR A 19 -10.74 0.53 -2.40
C THR A 19 -9.67 -0.51 -2.74
N PHE A 20 -8.64 -0.68 -1.89
CA PHE A 20 -7.54 -1.61 -2.16
C PHE A 20 -7.98 -3.08 -2.09
N GLY A 21 -8.68 -3.48 -1.02
CA GLY A 21 -9.24 -4.83 -0.91
C GLY A 21 -10.26 -5.13 -2.01
N TYR A 22 -11.09 -4.14 -2.36
CA TYR A 22 -12.02 -4.23 -3.49
C TYR A 22 -11.27 -4.45 -4.82
N ALA A 23 -10.19 -3.70 -5.07
CA ALA A 23 -9.40 -3.86 -6.28
C ALA A 23 -8.77 -5.26 -6.38
N LEU A 24 -8.23 -5.81 -5.28
CA LEU A 24 -7.73 -7.19 -5.27
C LEU A 24 -8.83 -8.21 -5.56
N GLY A 25 -10.01 -8.04 -4.97
CA GLY A 25 -11.17 -8.91 -5.24
C GLY A 25 -11.62 -8.86 -6.71
N GLN A 26 -11.60 -7.68 -7.33
CA GLN A 26 -11.90 -7.53 -8.77
C GLN A 26 -10.84 -8.20 -9.68
N LEU A 27 -9.61 -8.34 -9.18
CA LEU A 27 -8.54 -9.10 -9.85
C LEU A 27 -8.58 -10.60 -9.52
N LYS A 28 -9.60 -11.06 -8.78
CA LYS A 28 -9.73 -12.44 -8.28
C LYS A 28 -8.56 -12.89 -7.41
N LEU A 29 -7.94 -11.95 -6.69
CA LEU A 29 -6.86 -12.21 -5.74
C LEU A 29 -7.41 -12.21 -4.31
N ALA A 30 -7.24 -13.31 -3.60
CA ALA A 30 -7.65 -13.44 -2.19
C ALA A 30 -6.65 -12.78 -1.23
N HIS A 31 -5.36 -12.79 -1.58
CA HIS A 31 -4.29 -12.24 -0.76
C HIS A 31 -3.15 -11.67 -1.60
N LEU A 32 -2.36 -10.77 -0.98
CA LEU A 32 -1.07 -10.30 -1.46
C LEU A 32 -0.04 -10.56 -0.37
N VAL A 33 0.89 -11.48 -0.62
CA VAL A 33 1.97 -11.83 0.31
C VAL A 33 3.26 -11.17 -0.18
N LEU A 34 3.91 -10.40 0.69
CA LEU A 34 5.20 -9.76 0.38
C LEU A 34 6.30 -10.42 1.19
N GLU A 35 7.23 -11.07 0.51
CA GLU A 35 8.39 -11.74 1.12
C GLU A 35 9.69 -11.00 0.78
N GLY A 36 10.75 -11.28 1.54
CA GLY A 36 12.04 -10.61 1.37
C GLY A 36 11.97 -9.08 1.57
N LYS A 37 12.92 -8.39 0.94
CA LYS A 37 13.12 -6.95 0.94
C LYS A 37 13.69 -6.51 -0.41
N SER A 38 13.15 -5.43 -0.98
CA SER A 38 13.71 -4.83 -2.20
C SER A 38 15.01 -4.08 -1.90
N PRO A 39 16.03 -4.12 -2.79
CA PRO A 39 17.24 -3.31 -2.65
C PRO A 39 16.90 -1.82 -2.67
N ASP A 40 15.98 -1.42 -3.55
CA ASP A 40 15.52 -0.04 -3.72
C ASP A 40 14.06 0.13 -3.30
N TRP A 41 13.61 1.38 -3.19
CA TRP A 41 12.21 1.68 -2.92
C TRP A 41 11.37 1.51 -4.19
N VAL A 42 10.34 0.67 -4.11
CA VAL A 42 9.53 0.29 -5.27
C VAL A 42 8.04 0.51 -5.05
N VAL A 43 7.35 0.90 -6.13
CA VAL A 43 5.91 0.82 -6.26
C VAL A 43 5.59 -0.56 -6.85
N LEU A 44 4.97 -1.42 -6.05
CA LEU A 44 4.48 -2.70 -6.56
C LEU A 44 3.16 -2.43 -7.29
N ARG A 45 3.18 -2.55 -8.61
CA ARG A 45 2.05 -2.29 -9.49
C ARG A 45 1.42 -3.59 -9.97
N ILE A 46 0.15 -3.80 -9.61
CA ILE A 46 -0.68 -4.88 -10.14
C ILE A 46 -1.57 -4.32 -11.26
N THR A 47 -1.45 -4.89 -12.47
CA THR A 47 -2.25 -4.50 -13.63
C THR A 47 -3.66 -5.10 -13.57
N ARG A 48 -4.52 -4.74 -14.54
CA ARG A 48 -5.87 -5.31 -14.66
C ARG A 48 -5.85 -6.80 -15.04
N THR A 49 -4.78 -7.25 -15.70
CA THR A 49 -4.53 -8.64 -16.10
C THR A 49 -3.93 -9.47 -14.95
N GLY A 50 -3.60 -8.85 -13.82
CA GLY A 50 -2.97 -9.51 -12.67
C GLY A 50 -1.44 -9.56 -12.72
N GLU A 51 -0.83 -9.00 -13.76
CA GLU A 51 0.63 -8.91 -13.86
C GLU A 51 1.20 -7.96 -12.83
N VAL A 52 2.37 -8.32 -12.29
CA VAL A 52 3.05 -7.59 -11.22
C VAL A 52 4.31 -6.95 -11.76
N PHE A 53 4.46 -5.65 -11.50
CA PHE A 53 5.64 -4.87 -11.86
C PHE A 53 6.17 -4.13 -10.64
N PHE A 54 7.45 -3.80 -10.67
CA PHE A 54 8.13 -3.02 -9.64
C PHE A 54 8.66 -1.74 -10.29
N ASP A 55 7.93 -0.65 -10.12
CA ASP A 55 8.34 0.66 -10.64
C ASP A 55 9.15 1.42 -9.56
N PRO A 56 10.10 2.31 -9.91
CA PRO A 56 10.85 3.08 -8.91
C PRO A 56 9.96 4.01 -8.07
N ALA A 57 10.24 4.16 -6.77
CA ALA A 57 9.42 4.91 -5.82
C ALA A 57 10.13 6.12 -5.16
N GLU A 58 11.31 6.50 -5.63
CA GLU A 58 12.13 7.58 -5.04
C GLU A 58 11.34 8.89 -4.95
N GLY A 59 10.55 9.21 -5.99
CA GLY A 59 9.69 10.39 -6.04
C GLY A 59 8.50 10.38 -5.07
N LEU A 60 8.32 9.31 -4.29
CA LEU A 60 7.26 9.15 -3.28
C LEU A 60 7.81 9.11 -1.84
N LEU A 61 9.12 9.14 -1.65
CA LEU A 61 9.76 9.11 -0.33
C LEU A 61 9.72 10.47 0.34
N GLY A 62 9.59 10.48 1.67
CA GLY A 62 9.48 11.70 2.48
C GLY A 62 8.15 12.44 2.32
N LEU A 63 7.27 12.02 1.41
CA LEU A 63 5.99 12.66 1.17
C LEU A 63 4.94 12.21 2.18
N GLY A 64 4.09 13.16 2.60
CA GLY A 64 2.86 12.81 3.30
C GLY A 64 1.91 12.01 2.39
N ASN A 65 1.07 11.15 2.98
CA ASN A 65 0.18 10.25 2.23
C ASN A 65 -0.67 10.96 1.16
N PHE A 66 -1.18 12.16 1.46
CA PHE A 66 -1.97 12.94 0.49
C PHE A 66 -1.14 13.42 -0.71
N GLN A 67 0.11 13.82 -0.49
CA GLN A 67 1.00 14.23 -1.57
C GLN A 67 1.44 13.02 -2.40
N ALA A 68 1.78 11.91 -1.76
CA ALA A 68 2.12 10.66 -2.44
C ALA A 68 0.94 10.14 -3.28
N ALA A 69 -0.30 10.21 -2.75
CA ALA A 69 -1.51 9.84 -3.49
C ALA A 69 -1.70 10.69 -4.75
N ARG A 70 -1.53 12.02 -4.66
CA ARG A 70 -1.60 12.91 -5.83
C ARG A 70 -0.57 12.54 -6.90
N ARG A 71 0.67 12.24 -6.50
CA ARG A 71 1.71 11.80 -7.45
C ARG A 71 1.38 10.46 -8.09
N LEU A 72 0.86 9.50 -7.34
CA LEU A 72 0.40 8.23 -7.89
C LEU A 72 -0.74 8.41 -8.90
N PHE A 73 -1.71 9.28 -8.61
CA PHE A 73 -2.79 9.57 -9.56
C PHE A 73 -2.30 10.29 -10.81
N ALA A 74 -1.31 11.18 -10.69
CA ALA A 74 -0.70 11.84 -11.83
C ALA A 74 0.06 10.85 -12.73
N ALA A 75 0.76 9.87 -12.14
CA ALA A 75 1.57 8.89 -12.87
C ALA A 75 0.73 7.76 -13.49
N TYR A 76 -0.32 7.30 -12.81
CA TYR A 76 -1.06 6.07 -13.19
C TYR A 76 -2.54 6.29 -13.49
N GLY A 77 -3.02 7.53 -13.39
CA GLY A 77 -4.43 7.88 -13.58
C GLY A 77 -5.30 7.60 -12.36
N ARG A 78 -6.60 7.95 -12.45
CA ARG A 78 -7.55 7.91 -11.31
C ARG A 78 -8.09 6.53 -10.97
N ARG A 79 -7.93 5.53 -11.85
CA ARG A 79 -8.51 4.17 -11.66
C ARG A 79 -7.55 3.24 -10.93
N ILE A 80 -6.98 3.73 -9.83
CA ILE A 80 -6.01 2.98 -9.02
C ILE A 80 -6.50 2.91 -7.58
N ALA A 81 -6.14 1.83 -6.89
CA ALA A 81 -6.20 1.74 -5.45
C ALA A 81 -4.78 1.53 -4.92
N PHE A 82 -4.44 2.11 -3.78
CA PHE A 82 -3.09 2.07 -3.24
C PHE A 82 -3.07 1.74 -1.75
N ALA A 83 -1.92 1.27 -1.30
CA ALA A 83 -1.52 1.10 0.09
C ALA A 83 -0.22 1.90 0.29
N LEU A 84 -0.33 3.05 0.94
CA LEU A 84 0.75 4.01 1.12
C LEU A 84 1.32 3.99 2.54
N LEU A 85 2.60 4.32 2.62
CA LEU A 85 3.30 4.62 3.86
C LEU A 85 3.64 6.10 3.85
N GLY A 86 3.44 6.72 5.01
CA GLY A 86 4.01 8.04 5.28
C GLY A 86 5.46 7.91 5.78
N PRO A 87 6.13 9.05 6.02
CA PRO A 87 7.55 9.09 6.39
C PRO A 87 7.87 8.24 7.62
N VAL A 88 6.99 8.22 8.62
CA VAL A 88 7.18 7.40 9.84
C VAL A 88 7.32 5.92 9.52
N GLY A 89 6.59 5.40 8.53
CA GLY A 89 6.74 4.01 8.09
C GLY A 89 8.05 3.77 7.34
N GLU A 90 8.47 4.75 6.54
CA GLU A 90 9.72 4.70 5.76
C GLU A 90 10.96 4.62 6.66
N TYR A 91 10.96 5.34 7.78
CA TYR A 91 12.02 5.28 8.79
C TYR A 91 11.88 4.13 9.80
N GLY A 92 10.90 3.23 9.62
CA GLY A 92 10.71 2.06 10.50
C GLY A 92 10.05 2.37 11.85
N GLY A 93 9.31 3.47 11.98
CA GLY A 93 8.64 3.85 13.22
C GLY A 93 7.58 2.84 13.65
N LEU A 94 7.68 2.32 14.88
CA LEU A 94 6.84 1.23 15.40
C LEU A 94 5.34 1.57 15.55
N LEU A 95 4.98 2.86 15.49
CA LEU A 95 3.59 3.34 15.51
C LEU A 95 3.04 3.65 14.11
N SER A 96 3.81 3.38 13.06
CA SER A 96 3.37 3.63 11.69
C SER A 96 2.29 2.65 11.24
N GLY A 97 1.34 3.20 10.48
CA GLY A 97 0.30 2.47 9.79
C GLY A 97 0.45 2.51 8.27
N ILE A 98 -0.45 1.79 7.60
CA ILE A 98 -0.59 1.79 6.14
C ILE A 98 -1.91 2.47 5.79
N ALA A 99 -1.85 3.47 4.92
CA ALA A 99 -3.01 4.21 4.45
C ALA A 99 -3.51 3.68 3.10
N PHE A 100 -4.79 3.36 3.03
CA PHE A 100 -5.48 2.90 1.84
C PHE A 100 -6.34 4.02 1.24
N SER A 101 -6.49 3.98 -0.08
CA SER A 101 -7.42 4.83 -0.81
C SER A 101 -8.88 4.55 -0.42
N ASP A 102 -9.70 5.57 -0.28
CA ASP A 102 -11.16 5.45 -0.24
C ASP A 102 -11.78 5.51 -1.66
N THR A 103 -13.11 5.63 -1.72
CA THR A 103 -13.87 5.75 -2.98
C THR A 103 -13.58 7.04 -3.73
N ASP A 104 -13.19 8.11 -3.02
CA ASP A 104 -12.81 9.40 -3.58
C ASP A 104 -11.30 9.46 -3.93
N GLY A 105 -10.57 8.39 -3.65
CA GLY A 105 -9.14 8.29 -3.86
C GLY A 105 -8.31 8.92 -2.75
N ARG A 106 -8.89 9.29 -1.62
CA ARG A 106 -8.16 9.90 -0.49
C ARG A 106 -7.51 8.80 0.36
N PRO A 107 -6.29 9.01 0.88
CA PRO A 107 -5.62 8.07 1.78
C PRO A 107 -6.19 8.15 3.21
N SER A 108 -7.50 7.92 3.36
CA SER A 108 -8.27 8.16 4.59
C SER A 108 -8.55 6.89 5.41
N ARG A 109 -8.31 5.70 4.85
CA ARG A 109 -8.52 4.42 5.53
C ARG A 109 -7.18 3.88 6.01
N LEU A 110 -7.08 3.40 7.25
CA LEU A 110 -5.77 3.03 7.82
C LEU A 110 -5.79 1.67 8.52
N ALA A 111 -4.77 0.87 8.23
CA ALA A 111 -4.29 -0.17 9.13
C ALA A 111 -3.26 0.46 10.09
N ALA A 112 -3.72 0.93 11.25
CA ALA A 112 -2.95 1.90 12.05
C ALA A 112 -2.12 1.33 13.21
N ARG A 113 -2.39 0.11 13.67
CA ARG A 113 -1.83 -0.41 14.95
C ARG A 113 -0.82 -1.52 14.74
N GLY A 114 0.11 -1.65 15.70
CA GLY A 114 1.03 -2.79 15.80
C GLY A 114 2.19 -2.76 14.81
N GLY A 115 2.63 -1.57 14.40
CA GLY A 115 3.84 -1.40 13.59
C GLY A 115 3.77 -1.98 12.19
N VAL A 116 2.58 -2.17 11.64
CA VAL A 116 2.38 -2.71 10.28
C VAL A 116 3.01 -1.84 9.20
N GLY A 117 3.05 -0.52 9.40
CA GLY A 117 3.77 0.39 8.52
C GLY A 117 5.28 0.15 8.55
N ALA A 118 5.86 -0.11 9.72
CA ALA A 118 7.30 -0.37 9.85
C ALA A 118 7.70 -1.65 9.15
N VAL A 119 6.88 -2.70 9.22
CA VAL A 119 7.12 -3.95 8.49
C VAL A 119 7.09 -3.73 6.98
N MET A 120 6.11 -2.99 6.47
CA MET A 120 6.03 -2.69 5.04
C MET A 120 7.19 -1.77 4.60
N GLY A 121 7.59 -0.82 5.45
CA GLY A 121 8.75 0.05 5.21
C GLY A 121 10.06 -0.73 5.17
N ALA A 122 10.21 -1.75 6.03
CA ALA A 122 11.38 -2.64 6.01
C ALA A 122 11.53 -3.39 4.68
N LYS A 123 10.43 -3.63 3.95
CA LYS A 123 10.42 -4.25 2.62
C LYS A 123 10.72 -3.27 1.48
N ARG A 124 10.70 -1.96 1.76
CA ARG A 124 10.88 -0.86 0.78
C ARG A 124 9.85 -0.90 -0.36
N ALA A 125 8.61 -1.28 -0.06
CA ALA A 125 7.56 -1.44 -1.08
C ALA A 125 6.30 -0.62 -0.76
N LYS A 126 5.75 0.05 -1.78
CA LYS A 126 4.46 0.77 -1.74
C LYS A 126 3.47 0.13 -2.74
N PRO A 127 2.53 -0.74 -2.31
CA PRO A 127 1.66 -1.44 -3.24
C PRO A 127 0.54 -0.59 -3.87
N ARG A 128 0.21 -0.93 -5.12
CA ARG A 128 -0.90 -0.38 -5.90
C ARG A 128 -1.55 -1.48 -6.73
N ALA A 129 -2.87 -1.44 -6.84
CA ALA A 129 -3.65 -2.24 -7.78
C ALA A 129 -4.43 -1.34 -8.74
N THR A 130 -4.65 -1.81 -9.96
CA THR A 130 -5.51 -1.14 -10.93
C THR A 130 -6.93 -1.61 -10.74
N ARG A 131 -7.88 -0.67 -10.58
CA ARG A 131 -9.29 -1.02 -10.43
C ARG A 131 -9.91 -1.26 -11.80
N PRO A 132 -10.46 -2.45 -12.10
CA PRO A 132 -11.27 -2.64 -13.30
C PRO A 132 -12.45 -1.67 -13.25
N GLY A 133 -12.74 -1.01 -14.37
CA GLY A 133 -13.93 -0.16 -14.46
C GLY A 133 -15.18 -1.02 -14.47
N THR A 134 -16.21 -0.61 -13.73
CA THR A 134 -17.57 -1.10 -13.95
C THR A 134 -18.05 -0.55 -15.29
N HIS A 135 -17.91 -1.33 -16.35
CA HIS A 135 -18.68 -1.14 -17.57
C HIS A 135 -19.58 -2.38 -17.68
N MET A 136 -20.86 -2.17 -17.39
CA MET A 136 -21.92 -2.75 -18.22
C MET A 136 -21.87 -2.05 -19.58
#